data_AF-S5AER7-F1
#
_entry.id   AF-S5AER7-F1
#
_cell.length_a   1.000
_cell.length_b   1.000
_cell.length_c   1.000
_cell.angle_alpha   90.00
_cell.angle_beta   90.00
_cell.angle_gamma   90.00
#
_symmetry.space_group_name_H-M   'P 1'
#
loop_
_entity.id
_entity.type
_entity.pdbx_description
1 polymer ?
#
loop_
_entity_poly.entity_id
_entity_poly.type
_entity_poly.pdbx_seq_one_letter_code
_entity_poly.pdbx_strand_id
1 'polypeptide(L)'
;MVQSGKHTKSGSSDTRQDAAKRLNDVQLNDKSDHKAGVLTGDISQSQSFSDDDFTSILATLKALLSKYADQYSGDFDVYRGDAFQLVVKQPEHIMLIAIGLRLALKALNPSVDVRVSAAVGDAQFRAKEVKTGTGEAFVLSGRGLDDIKPYHLAFHTSHQALENSTQLITRFADAHLTGLTPTQSQTLLAYIEASDKSHENVAAILNKNRSNVSRILNASNYKLVAEYLSYMEQEINVWKLGHRPLSNAPVK
;
A
#
# COMPACT_ATOMS: atom_id res chain seq x y z
N MET A 1 -21.44 76.52 -30.10
CA MET A 1 -22.50 75.81 -29.32
C MET A 1 -22.03 74.37 -29.19
N VAL A 2 -21.31 73.98 -28.12
CA VAL A 2 -21.77 73.65 -26.75
C VAL A 2 -22.69 72.41 -26.70
N GLN A 3 -22.11 71.35 -26.08
CA GLN A 3 -22.66 70.24 -25.29
C GLN A 3 -23.37 69.03 -25.94
N SER A 4 -22.77 67.85 -25.75
CA SER A 4 -23.17 66.77 -24.81
C SER A 4 -22.40 65.49 -25.24
N GLY A 5 -21.86 64.58 -24.43
CA GLY A 5 -22.13 64.17 -23.07
C GLY A 5 -22.49 62.67 -23.09
N LYS A 6 -21.55 61.76 -22.76
CA LYS A 6 -21.80 60.52 -21.99
C LYS A 6 -20.55 59.65 -21.77
N HIS A 7 -20.29 59.40 -20.48
CA HIS A 7 -19.71 58.18 -19.90
C HIS A 7 -20.30 56.90 -20.55
N THR A 8 -19.60 55.76 -20.63
CA THR A 8 -19.37 54.87 -19.48
C THR A 8 -18.25 53.84 -19.73
N LYS A 9 -17.48 53.59 -18.66
CA LYS A 9 -16.62 52.43 -18.45
C LYS A 9 -17.42 51.12 -18.59
N SER A 10 -16.93 50.14 -19.34
CA SER A 10 -17.22 48.73 -19.10
C SER A 10 -16.14 47.86 -19.74
N GLY A 11 -15.18 47.38 -18.95
CA GLY A 11 -14.13 46.50 -19.45
C GLY A 11 -13.28 45.85 -18.36
N SER A 12 -13.80 45.70 -17.14
CA SER A 12 -13.03 45.11 -16.04
C SER A 12 -13.82 44.16 -15.12
N SER A 13 -15.05 43.78 -15.48
CA SER A 13 -15.82 42.78 -14.72
C SER A 13 -15.67 41.35 -15.27
N ASP A 14 -15.38 41.22 -16.57
CA ASP A 14 -15.37 39.93 -17.27
C ASP A 14 -14.15 39.06 -16.92
N THR A 15 -12.96 39.68 -16.84
CA THR A 15 -11.71 38.97 -16.54
C THR A 15 -11.61 38.43 -15.11
N ARG A 16 -12.31 39.04 -14.14
CA ARG A 16 -12.34 38.55 -12.76
C ARG A 16 -13.34 37.42 -12.56
N GLN A 17 -14.48 37.47 -13.24
CA GLN A 17 -15.45 36.37 -13.22
C GLN A 17 -14.93 35.15 -13.98
N ASP A 18 -14.23 35.35 -15.10
CA ASP A 18 -13.57 34.24 -15.83
C ASP A 18 -12.38 33.65 -15.07
N ALA A 19 -11.60 34.47 -14.36
CA ALA A 19 -10.52 33.96 -13.50
C ALA A 19 -11.06 33.20 -12.28
N ALA A 20 -12.13 33.69 -11.64
CA ALA A 20 -12.79 33.00 -10.53
C ALA A 20 -13.50 31.72 -10.99
N LYS A 21 -14.06 31.71 -12.20
CA LYS A 21 -14.64 30.52 -12.83
C LYS A 21 -13.56 29.50 -13.19
N ARG A 22 -12.40 29.94 -13.71
CA ARG A 22 -11.25 29.06 -13.96
C ARG A 22 -10.62 28.53 -12.67
N LEU A 23 -10.55 29.31 -11.60
CA LEU A 23 -10.08 28.86 -10.28
C LEU A 23 -11.07 27.88 -9.64
N ASN A 24 -12.38 28.13 -9.78
CA ASN A 24 -13.42 27.20 -9.36
C ASN A 24 -13.45 25.94 -10.23
N ASP A 25 -13.23 26.02 -11.55
CA ASP A 25 -13.16 24.86 -12.44
C ASP A 25 -11.89 24.04 -12.19
N VAL A 26 -10.78 24.67 -11.78
CA VAL A 26 -9.56 23.99 -11.29
C VAL A 26 -9.79 23.35 -9.91
N GLN A 27 -10.59 23.96 -9.02
CA GLN A 27 -10.97 23.38 -7.72
C GLN A 27 -12.10 22.33 -7.81
N LEU A 28 -12.95 22.39 -8.84
CA LEU A 28 -14.05 21.46 -9.08
C LEU A 28 -13.60 20.23 -9.89
N ASN A 29 -12.52 20.35 -10.67
CA ASN A 29 -11.87 19.21 -11.33
C ASN A 29 -10.97 18.36 -10.41
N ASP A 30 -10.79 18.75 -9.15
CA ASP A 30 -10.08 17.95 -8.13
C ASP A 30 -11.01 16.92 -7.43
N LYS A 31 -12.19 16.68 -8.01
CA LYS A 31 -13.09 15.57 -7.67
C LYS A 31 -12.86 14.34 -8.55
N SER A 32 -11.67 14.17 -9.11
CA SER A 32 -11.30 12.91 -9.75
C SER A 32 -11.11 11.84 -8.66
N ASP A 33 -11.88 10.76 -8.74
CA ASP A 33 -11.71 9.50 -8.00
C ASP A 33 -10.23 9.23 -7.66
N HIS A 34 -9.80 9.54 -6.43
CA HIS A 34 -8.46 9.21 -5.97
C HIS A 34 -8.50 7.86 -5.30
N LYS A 35 -8.71 6.82 -6.10
CA LYS A 35 -8.54 5.43 -5.66
C LYS A 35 -7.09 5.23 -5.27
N ALA A 36 -6.84 4.90 -4.01
CA ALA A 36 -5.52 4.69 -3.48
C ALA A 36 -5.50 3.45 -2.58
N GLY A 37 -4.28 2.94 -2.35
CA GLY A 37 -4.02 1.95 -1.31
C GLY A 37 -3.48 2.66 -0.08
N VAL A 38 -4.03 2.37 1.09
CA VAL A 38 -3.51 2.85 2.37
C VAL A 38 -3.15 1.65 3.23
N LEU A 39 -1.99 1.72 3.87
CA LEU A 39 -1.48 0.72 4.78
C LEU A 39 -1.21 1.41 6.11
N THR A 40 -1.84 0.93 7.18
CA THR A 40 -1.57 1.39 8.54
C THR A 40 -1.01 0.21 9.35
N GLY A 41 0.06 0.42 10.10
CA GLY A 41 0.71 -0.65 10.83
C GLY A 41 1.49 -0.22 12.06
N ASP A 42 1.93 -1.20 12.84
CA ASP A 42 2.81 -1.02 13.98
C ASP A 42 3.77 -2.22 14.17
N ILE A 43 4.90 -1.97 14.83
CA ILE A 43 5.90 -3.00 15.18
C ILE A 43 5.39 -3.83 16.37
N SER A 44 5.31 -5.15 16.20
CA SER A 44 4.91 -6.05 17.26
C SER A 44 5.97 -6.09 18.37
N GLN A 45 5.53 -5.97 19.63
CA GLN A 45 6.38 -6.11 20.82
C GLN A 45 7.58 -5.13 20.86
N SER A 46 7.41 -3.93 20.29
CA SER A 46 8.43 -2.86 20.23
C SER A 46 9.13 -2.57 21.58
N GLN A 47 8.42 -2.68 22.70
CA GLN A 47 8.92 -2.41 24.06
C GLN A 47 9.87 -3.48 24.62
N SER A 48 10.04 -4.61 23.94
CA SER A 48 10.90 -5.71 24.39
C SER A 48 12.33 -5.67 23.85
N PHE A 49 12.61 -4.75 22.92
CA PHE A 49 13.92 -4.61 22.29
C PHE A 49 14.83 -3.66 23.06
N SER A 50 16.14 -3.83 22.91
CA SER A 50 17.11 -2.81 23.33
C SER A 50 16.95 -1.54 22.49
N ASP A 51 17.39 -0.39 23.00
CA ASP A 51 17.31 0.89 22.28
C ASP A 51 18.07 0.83 20.94
N ASP A 52 19.21 0.14 20.90
CA ASP A 52 20.04 -0.03 19.70
C ASP A 52 19.37 -0.92 18.65
N ASP A 53 18.78 -2.04 19.07
CA ASP A 53 18.03 -2.94 18.19
C ASP A 53 16.80 -2.23 17.62
N PHE A 54 16.04 -1.55 18.48
CA PHE A 54 14.85 -0.82 18.07
C PHE A 54 15.17 0.30 17.08
N THR A 55 16.26 1.03 17.30
CA THR A 55 16.75 2.05 16.36
C THR A 55 17.07 1.46 14.99
N SER A 56 17.71 0.28 14.96
CA SER A 56 18.06 -0.43 13.72
C SER A 56 16.84 -0.96 12.97
N ILE A 57 15.86 -1.51 13.70
CA ILE A 57 14.56 -1.95 13.17
C ILE A 57 13.82 -0.76 12.53
N LEU A 58 13.76 0.37 13.25
CA LEU A 58 13.06 1.57 12.79
C LEU A 58 13.73 2.18 11.56
N ALA A 59 15.07 2.17 11.49
CA ALA A 59 15.81 2.61 10.32
C ALA A 59 15.49 1.75 9.09
N THR A 60 15.42 0.42 9.28
CA THR A 60 15.05 -0.52 8.21
C THR A 60 13.62 -0.28 7.73
N LEU A 61 12.65 -0.14 8.66
CA LEU A 61 11.26 0.17 8.33
C LEU A 61 11.15 1.46 7.51
N LYS A 62 11.80 2.54 7.95
CA LYS A 62 11.78 3.84 7.23
C LYS A 62 12.37 3.73 5.83
N ALA A 63 13.48 3.00 5.67
CA ALA A 63 14.09 2.79 4.36
C ALA A 63 13.14 2.05 3.40
N LEU A 64 12.44 1.02 3.90
CA LEU A 64 11.46 0.27 3.10
C LEU A 64 10.24 1.11 2.75
N LEU A 65 9.69 1.87 3.71
CA LEU A 65 8.58 2.78 3.47
C LEU A 65 8.93 3.82 2.41
N SER A 66 10.14 4.41 2.46
CA SER A 66 10.63 5.32 1.44
C SER A 66 10.73 4.64 0.07
N LYS A 67 11.35 3.46 0.00
CA LYS A 67 11.48 2.68 -1.24
C LYS A 67 10.11 2.43 -1.89
N TYR A 68 9.12 1.97 -1.11
CA TYR A 68 7.80 1.66 -1.64
C TYR A 68 6.98 2.91 -1.98
N ALA A 69 7.11 3.98 -1.19
CA ALA A 69 6.50 5.27 -1.52
C ALA A 69 7.03 5.78 -2.87
N ASP A 70 8.35 5.80 -3.07
CA ASP A 70 8.97 6.24 -4.32
C ASP A 70 8.53 5.34 -5.50
N GLN A 71 8.56 4.02 -5.31
CA GLN A 71 8.22 3.05 -6.35
C GLN A 71 6.75 3.13 -6.79
N TYR A 72 5.83 3.37 -5.86
CA TYR A 72 4.38 3.28 -6.11
C TYR A 72 3.66 4.63 -6.00
N SER A 73 4.40 5.73 -6.20
CA SER A 73 3.89 7.11 -6.24
C SER A 73 3.10 7.47 -4.98
N GLY A 74 3.66 7.11 -3.84
CA GLY A 74 3.08 7.24 -2.51
C GLY A 74 3.81 8.21 -1.61
N ASP A 75 3.42 8.19 -0.34
CA ASP A 75 4.04 8.95 0.74
C ASP A 75 3.77 8.22 2.06
N PHE A 76 4.54 8.51 3.12
CA PHE A 76 4.38 7.85 4.41
C PHE A 76 4.65 8.77 5.60
N ASP A 77 4.07 8.40 6.73
CA ASP A 77 4.37 8.97 8.04
C ASP A 77 4.70 7.87 9.05
N VAL A 78 5.62 8.15 9.96
CA VAL A 78 5.92 7.31 11.13
C VAL A 78 5.63 8.12 12.38
N TYR A 79 4.84 7.59 13.29
CA TYR A 79 4.38 8.27 14.49
C TYR A 79 4.46 7.38 15.72
N ARG A 80 4.59 8.00 16.90
CA ARG A 80 4.66 7.31 18.21
C ARG A 80 5.78 6.27 18.35
N GLY A 81 6.81 6.33 17.49
CA GLY A 81 8.00 5.51 17.56
C GLY A 81 7.90 4.17 16.83
N ASP A 82 6.74 3.50 16.87
CA ASP A 82 6.54 2.16 16.33
C ASP A 82 5.38 2.02 15.33
N ALA A 83 4.52 3.03 15.20
CA ALA A 83 3.39 3.03 14.29
C ALA A 83 3.69 3.83 13.01
N PHE A 84 3.08 3.42 11.91
CA PHE A 84 3.32 4.00 10.61
C PHE A 84 2.09 3.93 9.71
N GLN A 85 2.05 4.81 8.72
CA GLN A 85 1.03 4.83 7.69
C GLN A 85 1.68 5.15 6.35
N LEU A 86 1.33 4.39 5.32
CA LEU A 86 1.76 4.56 3.94
C LEU A 86 0.53 4.69 3.06
N VAL A 87 0.56 5.62 2.12
CA VAL A 87 -0.43 5.73 1.05
C VAL A 87 0.26 5.61 -0.30
N VAL A 88 -0.34 4.89 -1.24
CA VAL A 88 0.17 4.72 -2.61
C VAL A 88 -0.93 4.96 -3.63
N LYS A 89 -0.59 5.61 -4.76
CA LYS A 89 -1.53 5.86 -5.86
C LYS A 89 -1.75 4.65 -6.76
N GLN A 90 -0.95 3.60 -6.59
CA GLN A 90 -1.09 2.31 -7.28
C GLN A 90 -1.61 1.26 -6.30
N PRO A 91 -2.93 1.25 -5.99
CA PRO A 91 -3.52 0.39 -4.96
C PRO A 91 -3.29 -1.10 -5.19
N GLU A 92 -3.14 -1.53 -6.44
CA GLU A 92 -2.92 -2.93 -6.83
C GLU A 92 -1.66 -3.55 -6.21
N HIS A 93 -0.71 -2.74 -5.75
CA HIS A 93 0.52 -3.18 -5.11
C HIS A 93 0.48 -3.14 -3.58
N ILE A 94 -0.62 -2.73 -2.95
CA ILE A 94 -0.67 -2.53 -1.49
C ILE A 94 -0.37 -3.80 -0.68
N MET A 95 -0.81 -4.96 -1.18
CA MET A 95 -0.57 -6.24 -0.52
C MET A 95 0.86 -6.74 -0.71
N LEU A 96 1.49 -6.43 -1.85
CA LEU A 96 2.92 -6.67 -2.05
C LEU A 96 3.74 -5.90 -1.03
N ILE A 97 3.40 -4.63 -0.81
CA ILE A 97 4.08 -3.78 0.17
C ILE A 97 3.88 -4.33 1.58
N ALA A 98 2.64 -4.66 1.97
CA ALA A 98 2.34 -5.22 3.29
C ALA A 98 3.14 -6.50 3.58
N ILE A 99 3.19 -7.43 2.62
CA ILE A 99 3.98 -8.67 2.75
C ILE A 99 5.47 -8.36 2.76
N GLY A 100 5.95 -7.46 1.90
CA GLY A 100 7.34 -7.04 1.83
C GLY A 100 7.85 -6.49 3.16
N LEU A 101 7.10 -5.60 3.80
CA LEU A 101 7.42 -5.06 5.13
C LEU A 101 7.53 -6.16 6.19
N ARG A 102 6.54 -7.07 6.24
CA ARG A 102 6.57 -8.20 7.18
C ARG A 102 7.79 -9.09 6.97
N LEU A 103 8.04 -9.53 5.74
CA LEU A 103 9.16 -10.41 5.42
C LEU A 103 10.51 -9.76 5.73
N ALA A 104 10.66 -8.47 5.43
CA ALA A 104 11.90 -7.76 5.66
C ALA A 104 12.23 -7.62 7.15
N LEU A 105 11.24 -7.29 7.98
CA LEU A 105 11.45 -7.18 9.42
C LEU A 105 11.63 -8.54 10.09
N LYS A 106 10.92 -9.58 9.64
CA LYS A 106 11.13 -10.96 10.12
C LYS A 106 12.49 -11.52 9.73
N ALA A 107 13.10 -11.00 8.67
CA ALA A 107 14.44 -11.39 8.23
C ALA A 107 15.57 -10.78 9.08
N LEU A 108 15.26 -9.80 9.93
CA LEU A 108 16.25 -9.16 10.81
C LEU A 108 16.74 -10.07 11.93
N ASN A 109 17.84 -9.65 12.57
CA ASN A 109 18.34 -10.23 13.80
C ASN A 109 18.63 -9.08 14.79
N PRO A 110 17.85 -8.92 15.87
CA PRO A 110 16.73 -9.77 16.25
C PRO A 110 15.55 -9.70 15.26
N SER A 111 14.84 -10.82 15.11
CA SER A 111 13.67 -10.93 14.24
C SER A 111 12.47 -10.26 14.89
N VAL A 112 11.73 -9.47 14.12
CA VAL A 112 10.50 -8.79 14.56
C VAL A 112 9.43 -8.85 13.47
N ASP A 113 8.16 -8.91 13.83
CA ASP A 113 7.05 -8.84 12.87
C ASP A 113 6.32 -7.49 13.01
N VAL A 114 5.53 -7.13 12.00
CA VAL A 114 4.66 -5.94 12.04
C VAL A 114 3.22 -6.36 11.84
N ARG A 115 2.31 -5.70 12.56
CA ARG A 115 0.88 -5.76 12.25
C ARG A 115 0.59 -4.73 11.18
N VAL A 116 -0.10 -5.16 10.14
CA VAL A 116 -0.38 -4.34 8.96
C VAL A 116 -1.82 -4.55 8.53
N SER A 117 -2.58 -3.46 8.47
CA SER A 117 -3.89 -3.42 7.83
C SER A 117 -3.81 -2.57 6.56
N ALA A 118 -4.02 -3.23 5.43
CA ALA A 118 -4.12 -2.59 4.13
C ALA A 118 -5.59 -2.30 3.81
N ALA A 119 -5.85 -1.22 3.08
CA ALA A 119 -7.16 -0.93 2.54
C ALA A 119 -7.07 -0.25 1.18
N VAL A 120 -8.10 -0.45 0.35
CA VAL A 120 -8.28 0.28 -0.90
C VAL A 120 -9.63 0.98 -0.92
N GLY A 121 -9.65 2.20 -1.43
CA GLY A 121 -10.80 3.08 -1.39
C GLY A 121 -10.46 4.47 -1.90
N ASP A 122 -11.42 5.38 -1.78
CA ASP A 122 -11.17 6.80 -2.02
C ASP A 122 -10.23 7.34 -0.94
N ALA A 123 -9.26 8.15 -1.35
CA ALA A 123 -8.29 8.77 -0.45
C ALA A 123 -7.85 10.15 -0.96
N GLN A 124 -7.80 11.12 -0.06
CA GLN A 124 -7.26 12.44 -0.31
C GLN A 124 -6.11 12.70 0.67
N PHE A 125 -4.94 13.03 0.13
CA PHE A 125 -3.76 13.33 0.95
C PHE A 125 -2.88 14.35 0.23
N ARG A 126 -2.14 15.13 1.03
CA ARG A 126 -1.08 16.00 0.53
C ARG A 126 0.25 15.28 0.68
N ALA A 127 1.17 15.55 -0.24
CA ALA A 127 2.54 15.10 -0.11
C ALA A 127 3.11 15.57 1.24
N LYS A 128 3.78 14.67 1.95
CA LYS A 128 4.41 14.83 3.27
C LYS A 128 3.45 15.07 4.43
N GLU A 129 2.15 14.88 4.23
CA GLU A 129 1.12 15.07 5.26
C GLU A 129 0.13 13.88 5.30
N VAL A 130 0.64 12.65 5.19
CA VAL A 130 -0.15 11.42 5.15
C VAL A 130 -1.06 11.27 6.37
N LYS A 131 -0.57 11.64 7.55
CA LYS A 131 -1.32 11.64 8.81
C LYS A 131 -2.61 12.49 8.78
N THR A 132 -2.69 13.45 7.86
CA THR A 132 -3.86 14.32 7.66
C THR A 132 -4.73 13.85 6.49
N GLY A 133 -4.34 12.73 5.87
CA GLY A 133 -5.08 12.08 4.81
C GLY A 133 -6.49 11.71 5.29
N THR A 134 -7.44 11.83 4.38
CA THR A 134 -8.85 11.53 4.62
C THR A 134 -9.38 10.64 3.52
N GLY A 135 -10.55 10.06 3.76
CA GLY A 135 -11.18 9.14 2.83
C GLY A 135 -11.26 7.72 3.38
N GLU A 136 -11.99 6.90 2.64
CA GLU A 136 -12.39 5.58 3.06
C GLU A 136 -11.20 4.65 3.32
N ALA A 137 -10.17 4.67 2.47
CA ALA A 137 -9.01 3.80 2.64
C ALA A 137 -8.25 4.09 3.94
N PHE A 138 -8.13 5.37 4.33
CA PHE A 138 -7.53 5.76 5.61
C PHE A 138 -8.34 5.26 6.80
N VAL A 139 -9.67 5.43 6.75
CA VAL A 139 -10.56 5.00 7.84
C VAL A 139 -10.62 3.48 7.97
N LEU A 140 -10.64 2.74 6.86
CA LEU A 140 -10.69 1.28 6.86
C LEU A 140 -9.36 0.66 7.32
N SER A 141 -8.21 1.16 6.85
CA SER A 141 -6.91 0.64 7.31
C SER A 141 -6.66 0.92 8.79
N GLY A 142 -7.07 2.09 9.30
CA GLY A 142 -6.98 2.40 10.72
C GLY A 142 -7.82 1.46 11.58
N ARG A 143 -9.13 1.34 11.27
CA ARG A 143 -10.04 0.42 11.99
C ARG A 143 -9.58 -1.04 11.89
N GLY A 144 -9.13 -1.45 10.70
CA GLY A 144 -8.62 -2.78 10.49
C GLY A 144 -7.39 -3.10 11.34
N LEU A 145 -6.50 -2.12 11.60
CA LEU A 145 -5.36 -2.31 12.50
C LEU A 145 -5.80 -2.43 13.97
N ASP A 146 -6.80 -1.65 14.39
CA ASP A 146 -7.35 -1.73 15.75
C ASP A 146 -7.96 -3.13 16.01
N ASP A 147 -8.65 -3.68 15.02
CA ASP A 147 -9.37 -4.96 15.10
C ASP A 147 -8.52 -6.19 14.75
N ILE A 148 -7.29 -6.02 14.24
CA ILE A 148 -6.52 -7.12 13.62
C ILE A 148 -6.16 -8.25 14.59
N LYS A 149 -6.11 -8.00 15.90
CA LYS A 149 -5.58 -8.95 16.88
C LYS A 149 -6.40 -10.25 16.90
N PRO A 150 -5.77 -11.44 16.90
CA PRO A 150 -4.33 -11.71 17.11
C PRO A 150 -3.48 -11.79 15.82
N TYR A 151 -4.01 -11.38 14.68
CA TYR A 151 -3.39 -11.52 13.35
C TYR A 151 -2.43 -10.37 13.03
N HIS A 152 -1.64 -10.51 11.96
CA HIS A 152 -0.63 -9.52 11.54
C HIS A 152 -0.86 -8.94 10.14
N LEU A 153 -1.77 -9.51 9.36
CA LEU A 153 -2.12 -9.01 8.03
C LEU A 153 -3.64 -9.00 7.84
N ALA A 154 -4.16 -7.85 7.45
CA ALA A 154 -5.54 -7.67 7.04
C ALA A 154 -5.63 -6.82 5.77
N PHE A 155 -6.72 -7.03 5.03
CA PHE A 155 -7.08 -6.24 3.86
C PHE A 155 -8.54 -5.83 3.99
N HIS A 156 -8.86 -4.58 3.66
CA HIS A 156 -10.20 -4.03 3.74
C HIS A 156 -10.58 -3.16 2.55
N THR A 157 -11.86 -3.19 2.18
CA THR A 157 -12.48 -2.28 1.24
C THR A 157 -13.97 -2.17 1.54
N SER A 158 -14.62 -1.07 1.12
CA SER A 158 -16.08 -0.97 1.15
C SER A 158 -16.76 -1.76 0.03
N HIS A 159 -16.00 -2.18 -0.98
CA HIS A 159 -16.55 -2.92 -2.09
C HIS A 159 -16.78 -4.39 -1.70
N GLN A 160 -18.01 -4.71 -1.31
CA GLN A 160 -18.37 -6.00 -0.69
C GLN A 160 -17.92 -7.23 -1.47
N ALA A 161 -17.98 -7.22 -2.80
CA ALA A 161 -17.56 -8.38 -3.60
C ALA A 161 -16.04 -8.62 -3.50
N LEU A 162 -15.25 -7.55 -3.44
CA LEU A 162 -13.78 -7.62 -3.29
C LEU A 162 -13.42 -7.99 -1.85
N GLU A 163 -14.10 -7.41 -0.87
CA GLU A 163 -13.92 -7.78 0.55
C GLU A 163 -14.16 -9.28 0.74
N ASN A 164 -15.30 -9.78 0.25
CA ASN A 164 -15.67 -11.19 0.40
C ASN A 164 -14.71 -12.14 -0.33
N SER A 165 -14.21 -11.77 -1.51
CA SER A 165 -13.32 -12.63 -2.29
C SER A 165 -11.91 -12.71 -1.70
N THR A 166 -11.50 -11.70 -0.94
CA THR A 166 -10.11 -11.56 -0.44
C THR A 166 -9.94 -11.87 1.05
N GLN A 167 -11.00 -11.82 1.87
CA GLN A 167 -10.87 -11.93 3.33
C GLN A 167 -10.27 -13.28 3.77
N LEU A 168 -10.82 -14.40 3.29
CA LEU A 168 -10.38 -15.74 3.73
C LEU A 168 -8.94 -16.02 3.28
N ILE A 169 -8.62 -15.74 2.02
CA ILE A 169 -7.29 -15.97 1.47
C ILE A 169 -6.23 -15.09 2.15
N THR A 170 -6.59 -13.87 2.55
CA THR A 170 -5.69 -12.99 3.31
C THR A 170 -5.38 -13.55 4.69
N ARG A 171 -6.38 -14.16 5.36
CA ARG A 171 -6.15 -14.87 6.63
C ARG A 171 -5.26 -16.11 6.48
N PHE A 172 -5.40 -16.86 5.37
CA PHE A 172 -4.48 -17.97 5.08
C PHE A 172 -3.06 -17.47 4.80
N ALA A 173 -2.91 -16.36 4.05
CA ALA A 173 -1.62 -15.73 3.82
C ALA A 173 -0.99 -15.25 5.14
N ASP A 174 -1.77 -14.62 6.02
CA ASP A 174 -1.30 -14.19 7.34
C ASP A 174 -0.78 -15.36 8.18
N ALA A 175 -1.54 -16.44 8.27
CA ALA A 175 -1.16 -17.63 9.03
C ALA A 175 0.14 -18.26 8.49
N HIS A 176 0.27 -18.33 7.15
CA HIS A 176 1.48 -18.84 6.50
C HIS A 176 2.70 -17.94 6.77
N LEU A 177 2.57 -16.62 6.57
CA LEU A 177 3.64 -15.65 6.79
C LEU A 177 4.10 -15.63 8.24
N THR A 178 3.16 -15.74 9.19
CA THR A 178 3.47 -15.76 10.63
C THR A 178 4.42 -16.90 10.98
N GLY A 179 4.25 -18.08 10.37
CA GLY A 179 5.07 -19.26 10.59
C GLY A 179 6.44 -19.27 9.92
N LEU A 180 6.78 -18.28 9.08
CA LEU A 180 8.07 -18.24 8.41
C LEU A 180 9.22 -17.89 9.37
N THR A 181 10.32 -18.63 9.25
CA THR A 181 11.60 -18.32 9.92
C THR A 181 12.28 -17.09 9.29
N PRO A 182 13.28 -16.49 9.95
CA PRO A 182 14.03 -15.36 9.38
C PRO A 182 14.69 -15.68 8.04
N THR A 183 15.29 -16.88 7.91
CA THR A 183 15.93 -17.32 6.66
C THR A 183 14.91 -17.52 5.53
N GLN A 184 13.75 -18.10 5.83
CA GLN A 184 12.66 -18.22 4.87
C GLN A 184 12.13 -16.85 4.44
N SER A 185 11.96 -15.94 5.40
CA SER A 185 11.48 -14.57 5.17
C SER A 185 12.44 -13.79 4.26
N GLN A 186 13.74 -13.84 4.53
CA GLN A 186 14.77 -13.22 3.70
C GLN A 186 14.76 -13.78 2.27
N THR A 187 14.67 -15.10 2.12
CA THR A 187 14.73 -15.76 0.81
C THR A 187 13.49 -15.49 -0.01
N LEU A 188 12.31 -15.52 0.63
CA LEU A 188 11.05 -15.21 -0.02
C LEU A 188 10.96 -13.72 -0.41
N LEU A 189 11.44 -12.81 0.44
CA LEU A 189 11.50 -11.38 0.11
C LEU A 189 12.32 -11.16 -1.17
N ALA A 190 13.53 -11.71 -1.22
CA ALA A 190 14.39 -11.59 -2.41
C ALA A 190 13.70 -12.13 -3.68
N TYR A 191 12.92 -13.21 -3.57
CA TYR A 191 12.14 -13.74 -4.69
C TYR A 191 10.99 -12.81 -5.12
N ILE A 192 10.20 -12.28 -4.18
CA ILE A 192 9.07 -11.40 -4.53
C ILE A 192 9.52 -10.02 -5.02
N GLU A 193 10.75 -9.60 -4.74
CA GLU A 193 11.32 -8.35 -5.26
C GLU A 193 12.11 -8.53 -6.56
N ALA A 194 12.58 -9.74 -6.87
CA ALA A 194 13.27 -10.02 -8.13
C ALA A 194 12.35 -9.86 -9.33
N SER A 195 12.75 -9.09 -10.34
CA SER A 195 11.94 -8.85 -11.56
C SER A 195 11.76 -10.12 -12.40
N ASP A 196 12.77 -10.99 -12.43
CA ASP A 196 12.79 -12.22 -13.22
C ASP A 196 12.26 -13.46 -12.48
N LYS A 197 11.96 -13.33 -11.18
CA LYS A 197 11.55 -14.44 -10.29
C LYS A 197 12.49 -15.66 -10.38
N SER A 198 13.78 -15.44 -10.68
CA SER A 198 14.74 -16.52 -10.89
C SER A 198 15.37 -16.98 -9.58
N HIS A 199 15.40 -18.30 -9.36
CA HIS A 199 16.15 -18.89 -8.24
C HIS A 199 17.66 -18.61 -8.34
N GLU A 200 18.18 -18.42 -9.56
CA GLU A 200 19.58 -18.09 -9.80
C GLU A 200 19.89 -16.65 -9.35
N ASN A 201 19.02 -15.71 -9.71
CA ASN A 201 19.14 -14.32 -9.29
C ASN A 201 19.04 -14.18 -7.77
N VAL A 202 18.07 -14.85 -7.15
CA VAL A 202 17.93 -14.88 -5.68
C VAL A 202 19.17 -15.47 -5.01
N ALA A 203 19.78 -16.51 -5.58
CA ALA A 203 21.02 -17.10 -5.09
C ALA A 203 22.19 -16.10 -5.16
N ALA A 204 22.30 -15.36 -6.25
CA ALA A 204 23.30 -14.29 -6.40
C ALA A 204 23.09 -13.16 -5.37
N ILE A 205 21.86 -12.64 -5.23
CA ILE A 205 21.51 -11.58 -4.28
C ILE A 205 21.87 -11.98 -2.84
N LEU A 206 21.59 -13.22 -2.46
CA LEU A 206 21.78 -13.71 -1.09
C LEU A 206 23.15 -14.33 -0.84
N ASN A 207 24.03 -14.38 -1.85
CA ASN A 207 25.31 -15.08 -1.80
C ASN A 207 25.18 -16.52 -1.27
N LYS A 208 24.23 -17.27 -1.83
CA LYS A 208 23.94 -18.68 -1.50
C LYS A 208 23.98 -19.52 -2.78
N ASN A 209 24.12 -20.84 -2.65
CA ASN A 209 23.96 -21.71 -3.83
C ASN A 209 22.48 -21.86 -4.22
N ARG A 210 22.24 -21.97 -5.54
CA ARG A 210 20.89 -22.10 -6.14
C ARG A 210 20.07 -23.26 -5.58
N SER A 211 20.70 -24.41 -5.30
CA SER A 211 19.99 -25.59 -4.77
C SER A 211 19.41 -25.32 -3.37
N ASN A 212 20.19 -24.69 -2.50
CA ASN A 212 19.75 -24.30 -1.16
C ASN A 212 18.64 -23.24 -1.22
N VAL A 213 18.77 -22.24 -2.08
CA VAL A 213 17.70 -21.25 -2.31
C VAL A 213 16.41 -21.92 -2.76
N SER A 214 16.49 -22.83 -3.74
CA SER A 214 15.33 -23.56 -4.24
C SER A 214 14.63 -24.35 -3.13
N ARG A 215 15.41 -25.02 -2.27
CA ARG A 215 14.90 -25.75 -1.12
C ARG A 215 14.18 -24.82 -0.12
N ILE A 216 14.78 -23.68 0.20
CA ILE A 216 14.19 -22.70 1.14
C ILE A 216 12.91 -22.10 0.55
N LEU A 217 12.91 -21.73 -0.73
CA LEU A 217 11.72 -21.20 -1.42
C LEU A 217 10.57 -22.21 -1.40
N ASN A 218 10.83 -23.47 -1.75
CA ASN A 218 9.83 -24.53 -1.68
C ASN A 218 9.29 -24.70 -0.25
N ALA A 219 10.17 -24.73 0.76
CA ALA A 219 9.76 -24.79 2.17
C ALA A 219 9.01 -23.54 2.66
N SER A 220 9.09 -22.43 1.92
CA SER A 220 8.39 -21.18 2.19
C SER A 220 7.09 -21.06 1.37
N ASN A 221 6.70 -22.09 0.63
CA ASN A 221 5.56 -22.09 -0.31
C ASN A 221 5.55 -20.87 -1.25
N TYR A 222 6.71 -20.51 -1.79
CA TYR A 222 6.88 -19.27 -2.57
C TYR A 222 5.87 -19.09 -3.72
N LYS A 223 5.48 -20.19 -4.38
CA LYS A 223 4.49 -20.16 -5.47
C LYS A 223 3.11 -19.72 -4.97
N LEU A 224 2.66 -20.26 -3.84
CA LEU A 224 1.38 -19.90 -3.24
C LEU A 224 1.35 -18.42 -2.83
N VAL A 225 2.45 -17.91 -2.30
CA VAL A 225 2.59 -16.48 -1.97
C VAL A 225 2.56 -15.62 -3.23
N ALA A 226 3.24 -16.03 -4.31
CA ALA A 226 3.20 -15.33 -5.59
C ALA A 226 1.80 -15.35 -6.24
N GLU A 227 1.10 -16.48 -6.17
CA GLU A 227 -0.28 -16.62 -6.63
C GLU A 227 -1.24 -15.73 -5.82
N TYR A 228 -1.08 -15.67 -4.50
CA TYR A 228 -1.84 -14.74 -3.65
C TYR A 228 -1.62 -13.29 -4.04
N LEU A 229 -0.36 -12.86 -4.21
CA LEU A 229 -0.04 -11.49 -4.62
C LEU A 229 -0.62 -11.16 -6.00
N SER A 230 -0.49 -12.06 -6.97
CA SER A 230 -1.07 -11.92 -8.30
C SER A 230 -2.60 -11.81 -8.26
N TYR A 231 -3.25 -12.65 -7.44
CA TYR A 231 -4.69 -12.60 -7.26
C TYR A 231 -5.15 -11.26 -6.66
N MET A 232 -4.50 -10.79 -5.58
CA MET A 232 -4.82 -9.50 -4.97
C MET A 232 -4.62 -8.34 -5.95
N GLU A 233 -3.52 -8.34 -6.70
CA GLU A 233 -3.24 -7.34 -7.73
C GLU A 233 -4.33 -7.31 -8.81
N GLN A 234 -4.77 -8.49 -9.30
CA GLN A 234 -5.82 -8.60 -10.30
C GLN A 234 -7.18 -8.10 -9.77
N GLU A 235 -7.60 -8.57 -8.60
CA GLU A 235 -8.89 -8.19 -8.00
C GLU A 235 -8.96 -6.69 -7.68
N ILE A 236 -7.86 -6.10 -7.18
CA ILE A 236 -7.78 -4.66 -6.93
C ILE A 236 -7.77 -3.88 -8.25
N ASN A 237 -7.13 -4.37 -9.31
CA ASN A 237 -7.20 -3.76 -10.63
C ASN A 237 -8.62 -3.78 -11.22
N VAL A 238 -9.35 -4.89 -11.08
CA VAL A 238 -10.75 -5.00 -11.51
C VAL A 238 -11.63 -3.98 -10.77
N TRP A 239 -11.47 -3.90 -9.44
CA TRP A 239 -12.13 -2.89 -8.61
C TRP A 239 -11.79 -1.45 -9.03
N LYS A 240 -10.50 -1.16 -9.24
CA LYS A 240 -9.99 0.17 -9.63
C LYS A 240 -10.55 0.62 -10.97
N LEU A 241 -10.65 -0.29 -11.94
CA LEU A 241 -11.16 -0.01 -13.29
C LEU A 241 -12.70 -0.04 -13.37
N GLY A 242 -13.41 -0.37 -12.29
CA GLY A 242 -14.88 -0.43 -12.26
C GLY A 242 -15.49 -1.50 -13.17
N HIS A 243 -14.71 -2.49 -13.61
CA HIS A 243 -15.22 -3.55 -14.49
C HIS A 243 -15.91 -4.62 -13.64
N ARG A 244 -17.18 -4.93 -13.97
CA ARG A 244 -17.83 -6.16 -13.47
C ARG A 244 -17.05 -7.37 -14.01
N PRO A 245 -16.87 -8.44 -13.22
CA PRO A 245 -16.27 -9.67 -13.74
C PRO A 245 -17.07 -10.14 -14.95
N LEU A 246 -16.36 -10.51 -16.02
CA LEU A 246 -16.96 -11.18 -17.17
C LEU A 246 -17.67 -12.42 -16.63
N SER A 247 -18.99 -12.43 -16.82
CA SER A 247 -19.81 -13.61 -16.57
C SER A 247 -19.15 -14.81 -17.24
N ASN A 248 -18.70 -15.78 -16.44
CA ASN A 248 -18.46 -17.13 -16.92
C ASN A 248 -19.80 -17.69 -17.39
N ALA A 249 -20.12 -17.46 -18.66
CA ALA A 249 -21.16 -18.20 -19.34
C ALA A 249 -20.69 -19.67 -19.43
N PRO A 250 -21.54 -20.65 -19.07
CA PRO A 250 -21.16 -22.05 -19.20
C PRO A 250 -20.96 -22.36 -20.68
N VAL A 251 -19.82 -22.99 -20.99
CA VAL A 251 -19.60 -23.65 -22.28
C VAL A 251 -20.71 -24.70 -22.42
N LYS A 252 -21.52 -24.55 -23.46
CA LYS A 252 -22.54 -25.53 -23.86
C LYS A 252 -21.88 -26.81 -24.36
#